data_AF-A0AAD9Q260-F1
#
_entry.id   AF-A0AAD9Q260-F1
#
_cell.length_a   1.000
_cell.length_b   1.000
_cell.length_c   1.000
_cell.angle_alpha   90.00
_cell.angle_beta   90.00
_cell.angle_gamma   90.00
#
_symmetry.space_group_name_H-M   'P 1'
#
loop_
_entity.id
_entity.type
_entity.pdbx_description
1 polymer ?
#
loop_
_entity_poly.entity_id
_entity_poly.type
_entity_poly.pdbx_seq_one_letter_code
_entity_poly.pdbx_strand_id
1 'polypeptide(L)'
;MKHLRPVTLLTYLFAENGISLFLWIGLQVDPNLLHEVFGVQTIGQVDIEMTSLPVLDNPLSTRLNEIIHKIQEQRQHYLKLTVVRQRDKLEAWFKHLLVEDKGINPAANSYVDFLCQMHKEIRNLMN
;
A
#
# COMPACT_ATOMS: atom_id res chain seq x y z
N MET A 1 11.05 -1.11 -9.21
CA MET A 1 10.45 -0.77 -7.90
C MET A 1 11.51 -0.52 -6.80
N LYS A 2 12.65 0.15 -7.09
CA LYS A 2 13.81 0.22 -6.16
C LYS A 2 14.09 1.56 -5.48
N HIS A 3 13.19 2.55 -5.50
CA HIS A 3 13.51 3.89 -4.95
C HIS A 3 12.44 4.54 -4.06
N LEU A 4 11.64 3.75 -3.32
CA LEU A 4 10.84 4.32 -2.23
C LEU A 4 11.69 4.32 -0.95
N ARG A 5 12.10 5.52 -0.55
CA ARG A 5 12.95 5.79 0.62
C ARG A 5 12.25 5.30 1.91
N PRO A 6 12.98 4.76 2.91
CA PRO A 6 12.42 4.16 4.13
C PRO A 6 11.49 5.07 4.96
N VAL A 7 11.56 6.39 4.78
CA VAL A 7 10.81 7.36 5.59
C VAL A 7 9.37 7.55 5.09
N THR A 8 9.08 7.30 3.80
CA THR A 8 7.71 7.41 3.24
C THR A 8 6.83 6.20 3.60
N LEU A 9 7.45 5.07 3.96
CA LEU A 9 6.78 3.82 4.32
C LEU A 9 5.94 3.90 5.61
N LEU A 10 6.05 4.96 6.40
CA LEU A 10 5.29 5.13 7.65
C LEU A 10 3.99 5.92 7.47
N THR A 11 3.78 6.58 6.32
CA THR A 11 2.71 7.59 6.17
C THR A 11 1.64 7.13 5.19
N TYR A 12 2.01 6.86 3.93
CA TYR A 12 1.10 6.42 2.87
C TYR A 12 1.77 5.39 1.95
N LEU A 13 1.02 4.36 1.54
CA LEU A 13 1.48 3.38 0.56
C LEU A 13 0.39 3.12 -0.49
N PHE A 14 0.73 3.36 -1.76
CA PHE A 14 -0.07 2.92 -2.90
C PHE A 14 0.33 1.51 -3.31
N ALA A 15 -0.66 0.63 -3.47
CA ALA A 15 -0.47 -0.70 -4.03
C ALA A 15 -1.60 -1.00 -5.01
N GLU A 16 -1.34 -1.84 -6.01
CA GLU A 16 -2.35 -2.31 -6.96
C GLU A 16 -2.06 -3.76 -7.35
N ASN A 17 -3.10 -4.50 -7.71
CA ASN A 17 -2.99 -5.92 -8.10
C ASN A 17 -3.62 -6.21 -9.48
N GLY A 18 -3.79 -5.19 -10.31
CA GLY A 18 -4.47 -5.25 -11.60
C GLY A 18 -5.99 -5.25 -11.55
N ILE A 19 -6.61 -5.35 -10.36
CA ILE A 19 -8.07 -5.36 -10.16
C ILE A 19 -8.51 -4.18 -9.29
N SER A 20 -7.75 -3.87 -8.24
CA SER A 20 -8.04 -2.80 -7.28
C SER A 20 -6.80 -1.96 -7.01
N LEU A 21 -7.04 -0.71 -6.67
CA LEU A 21 -6.03 0.24 -6.19
C LEU A 21 -6.23 0.42 -4.68
N PHE A 22 -5.13 0.41 -3.92
CA PHE A 22 -5.15 0.53 -2.47
C PHE A 22 -4.34 1.75 -2.05
N LEU A 23 -4.88 2.50 -1.10
CA LEU A 23 -4.16 3.55 -0.39
C LEU A 23 -4.13 3.21 1.10
N TRP A 24 -2.98 2.74 1.57
CA TRP A 24 -2.76 2.48 2.99
C TRP A 24 -2.33 3.77 3.72
N ILE A 25 -2.84 3.98 4.93
CA ILE A 25 -2.58 5.15 5.78
C ILE A 25 -2.05 4.70 7.14
N GLY A 26 -0.89 5.20 7.53
CA GLY A 26 -0.29 4.94 8.83
C GLY A 26 -0.91 5.75 9.96
N LEU A 27 -0.91 5.21 11.19
CA LEU A 27 -1.45 5.89 12.37
C LEU A 27 -0.72 7.17 12.75
N GLN A 28 0.54 7.32 12.33
CA GLN A 28 1.41 8.45 12.65
C GLN A 28 1.52 9.44 11.48
N VAL A 29 0.52 9.47 10.61
CA VAL A 29 0.46 10.44 9.52
C VAL A 29 0.37 11.87 10.06
N ASP A 30 1.11 12.79 9.43
CA ASP A 30 1.03 14.22 9.72
C ASP A 30 -0.40 14.73 9.47
N PRO A 31 -1.06 15.37 10.45
CA PRO A 31 -2.35 16.01 10.27
C PRO A 31 -2.43 16.97 9.08
N ASN A 32 -1.34 17.66 8.74
CA ASN A 32 -1.30 18.53 7.56
C ASN A 32 -1.45 17.73 6.27
N LEU A 33 -0.79 16.57 6.17
CA LEU A 33 -0.93 15.68 5.01
C LEU A 33 -2.35 15.08 4.95
N LEU A 34 -2.93 14.71 6.10
CA LEU A 34 -4.33 14.27 6.14
C LEU A 34 -5.28 15.36 5.62
N HIS A 35 -5.05 16.60 6.01
CA HIS A 35 -5.84 17.73 5.53
C HIS A 35 -5.67 17.95 4.03
N GLU A 36 -4.43 17.97 3.53
CA GLU A 36 -4.13 18.17 2.12
C GLU A 36 -4.64 17.05 1.21
N VAL A 37 -4.73 15.80 1.70
CA VAL A 37 -5.16 14.64 0.92
C VAL A 37 -6.65 14.33 1.07
N PHE A 38 -7.20 14.44 2.28
CA PHE A 38 -8.57 14.02 2.60
C PHE A 38 -9.48 15.16 3.09
N GLY A 39 -8.93 16.33 3.41
CA GLY A 39 -9.69 17.46 3.97
C GLY A 39 -10.10 17.25 5.42
N VAL A 40 -9.45 16.32 6.13
CA VAL A 40 -9.77 15.97 7.52
C VAL A 40 -8.57 16.19 8.45
N GLN A 41 -8.84 16.40 9.75
CA GLN A 41 -7.78 16.72 10.73
C GLN A 41 -7.22 15.49 11.43
N THR A 42 -7.94 14.37 11.41
CA THR A 42 -7.55 13.14 12.12
C THR A 42 -7.84 11.90 11.28
N ILE A 43 -7.04 10.84 11.48
CA ILE A 43 -7.21 9.58 10.75
C ILE A 43 -8.58 8.91 10.98
N GLY A 44 -9.21 9.15 12.14
CA GLY A 44 -10.53 8.64 12.47
C GLY A 44 -11.65 9.22 11.60
N GLN A 45 -11.44 10.42 11.05
CA GLN A 45 -12.39 11.12 10.17
C GLN A 45 -12.25 10.69 8.71
N VAL A 46 -11.21 9.94 8.34
CA VAL A 46 -11.05 9.42 6.98
C VAL A 46 -12.16 8.41 6.69
N ASP A 47 -12.95 8.69 5.66
CA ASP A 47 -13.93 7.74 5.11
C ASP A 47 -13.22 6.60 4.39
N ILE A 48 -13.32 5.39 4.95
CA ILE A 48 -12.70 4.18 4.39
C ILE A 48 -13.51 3.55 3.26
N GLU A 49 -14.79 3.92 3.11
CA GLU A 49 -15.66 3.44 2.02
C GLU A 49 -15.50 4.29 0.75
N MET A 50 -14.74 5.38 0.83
CA MET A 50 -14.41 6.26 -0.28
C MET A 50 -13.74 5.51 -1.43
N THR A 51 -14.24 5.72 -2.65
CA THR A 51 -13.78 5.04 -3.87
C THR A 51 -12.97 5.92 -4.82
N SER A 52 -12.72 7.18 -4.45
CA SER A 52 -11.92 8.17 -5.18
C SER A 52 -11.44 9.23 -4.21
N LEU A 53 -10.20 9.71 -4.32
CA LEU A 53 -9.71 10.80 -3.47
C LEU A 53 -10.51 12.09 -3.69
N PRO A 54 -10.70 12.93 -2.66
CA PRO A 54 -11.32 14.23 -2.84
C PRO A 54 -10.43 15.13 -3.69
N VAL A 55 -11.07 15.99 -4.48
CA VAL A 55 -10.39 17.03 -5.25
C VAL A 55 -10.36 18.28 -4.38
N LEU A 56 -9.18 18.59 -3.85
CA LEU A 56 -8.95 19.74 -2.98
C LEU A 56 -8.05 20.75 -3.70
N ASP A 57 -8.23 22.03 -3.40
CA ASP A 57 -7.44 23.12 -3.99
C ASP A 57 -6.05 23.21 -3.34
N ASN A 58 -5.22 22.20 -3.57
CA ASN A 58 -3.82 22.17 -3.19
C ASN A 58 -2.98 21.30 -4.13
N PRO A 59 -1.64 21.52 -4.20
CA PRO A 59 -0.78 20.78 -5.10
C PRO A 59 -0.72 19.27 -4.84
N LEU A 60 -0.83 18.84 -3.58
CA LEU A 60 -0.70 17.42 -3.21
C LEU A 60 -1.92 16.61 -3.66
N SER A 61 -3.13 17.10 -3.37
CA SER A 61 -4.38 16.48 -3.85
C SER A 61 -4.41 16.39 -5.38
N THR A 62 -4.04 17.48 -6.07
CA THR A 62 -3.95 17.50 -7.53
C THR A 62 -2.98 16.43 -8.02
N ARG A 63 -1.78 16.37 -7.44
CA ARG A 63 -0.74 15.43 -7.84
C ARG A 63 -1.14 13.98 -7.59
N LEU A 64 -1.79 13.68 -6.47
CA LEU A 64 -2.24 12.32 -6.15
C LEU A 64 -3.34 11.87 -7.12
N ASN A 65 -4.31 12.73 -7.41
CA ASN A 65 -5.35 12.44 -8.40
C ASN A 65 -4.75 12.20 -9.80
N GLU A 66 -3.75 12.98 -10.22
CA GLU A 66 -3.02 12.72 -11.47
C GLU A 66 -2.30 11.36 -11.48
N ILE A 67 -1.68 10.96 -10.36
CA ILE A 67 -1.01 9.66 -10.26
C ILE A 67 -2.03 8.53 -10.39
N ILE A 68 -3.16 8.62 -9.68
CA ILE A 68 -4.24 7.64 -9.77
C ILE A 68 -4.77 7.56 -11.20
N HIS A 69 -4.99 8.70 -11.86
CA HIS A 69 -5.42 8.75 -13.25
C HIS A 69 -4.44 8.07 -14.19
N LYS A 70 -3.13 8.34 -14.05
CA LYS A 70 -2.09 7.70 -14.86
C LYS A 70 -2.01 6.19 -14.64
N ILE A 71 -2.20 5.72 -13.41
CA ILE A 71 -2.29 4.28 -13.13
C ILE A 71 -3.51 3.69 -13.85
N GLN A 72 -4.63 4.40 -13.80
CA GLN A 72 -5.88 3.97 -14.43
C GLN A 72 -5.79 3.90 -15.96
N GLU A 73 -5.10 4.84 -16.61
CA GLU A 73 -4.86 4.85 -18.07
C GLU A 73 -4.03 3.65 -18.54
N GLN A 74 -3.18 3.10 -17.68
CA GLN A 74 -2.32 1.94 -17.99
C GLN A 74 -3.02 0.60 -17.81
N ARG A 75 -4.33 0.59 -17.55
CA ARG A 75 -5.11 -0.60 -17.20
C ARG A 75 -6.33 -0.70 -18.09
N GLN A 76 -6.71 -1.93 -18.45
CA GLN A 76 -7.88 -2.19 -19.31
C GLN A 76 -9.21 -2.04 -18.55
N HIS A 77 -9.17 -2.14 -17.22
CA HIS A 77 -10.35 -2.07 -16.36
C HIS A 77 -10.18 -0.99 -15.30
N TYR A 78 -11.31 -0.44 -14.84
CA TYR A 78 -11.32 0.52 -13.74
C TYR A 78 -10.88 -0.15 -12.44
N LEU A 79 -9.82 0.39 -11.82
CA LEU A 79 -9.33 -0.03 -10.52
C LEU A 79 -10.06 0.76 -9.45
N LYS A 80 -10.94 0.09 -8.70
CA LYS A 80 -11.60 0.72 -7.55
C LYS A 80 -10.55 1.08 -6.49
N LEU A 81 -10.50 2.35 -6.07
CA LEU A 81 -9.72 2.78 -4.91
C LEU A 81 -10.33 2.20 -3.62
N THR A 82 -9.48 1.64 -2.78
CA THR A 82 -9.80 1.15 -1.44
C THR A 82 -8.84 1.79 -0.44
N VAL A 83 -9.39 2.51 0.54
CA VAL A 83 -8.59 3.10 1.62
C VAL A 83 -8.40 2.08 2.74
N VAL A 84 -7.16 1.89 3.17
CA VAL A 84 -6.77 0.96 4.23
C VAL A 84 -6.12 1.73 5.35
N ARG A 85 -6.68 1.69 6.56
CA ARG A 85 -6.03 2.32 7.73
C ARG A 85 -5.24 1.29 8.52
N GLN A 86 -4.11 1.69 9.04
CA GLN A 86 -3.31 0.86 9.93
C GLN A 86 -4.12 0.49 11.19
N ARG A 87 -4.04 -0.78 11.59
CA ARG A 87 -4.82 -1.46 12.64
C ARG A 87 -6.32 -1.66 12.36
N ASP A 88 -6.82 -1.28 11.19
CA ASP A 88 -8.18 -1.64 10.78
C ASP A 88 -8.23 -3.05 10.18
N LYS A 89 -9.44 -3.63 10.11
CA LYS A 89 -9.68 -4.99 9.63
C LYS A 89 -9.11 -5.27 8.23
N LEU A 90 -9.14 -4.27 7.34
CA LEU A 90 -8.64 -4.40 5.97
C LEU A 90 -7.10 -4.46 5.91
N GLU A 91 -6.37 -4.02 6.93
CA GLU A 91 -4.90 -4.07 6.92
C GLU A 91 -4.39 -5.51 6.86
N ALA A 92 -5.03 -6.42 7.58
CA ALA A 92 -4.69 -7.84 7.52
C ALA A 92 -4.83 -8.37 6.09
N TRP A 93 -5.90 -8.00 5.38
CA TRP A 93 -6.03 -8.40 3.98
C TRP A 93 -4.97 -7.75 3.09
N PHE A 94 -4.76 -6.44 3.23
CA PHE A 94 -3.77 -5.65 2.47
C PHE A 94 -2.34 -6.22 2.58
N LYS A 95 -1.95 -6.74 3.75
CA LYS A 95 -0.62 -7.36 3.95
C LYS A 95 -0.34 -8.55 3.03
N HIS A 96 -1.36 -9.22 2.47
CA HIS A 96 -1.15 -10.26 1.46
C HIS A 96 -0.60 -9.72 0.13
N LEU A 97 -0.74 -8.42 -0.13
CA LEU A 97 -0.13 -7.76 -1.29
C LEU A 97 1.38 -7.51 -1.11
N LEU A 98 1.88 -7.58 0.12
CA LEU A 98 3.29 -7.39 0.46
C LEU A 98 4.04 -8.72 0.34
N VAL A 99 4.12 -9.25 -0.89
CA VAL A 99 4.58 -10.62 -1.18
C VAL A 99 6.03 -10.91 -0.79
N GLU A 100 6.85 -9.88 -0.58
CA GLU A 100 8.24 -10.04 -0.13
C GLU A 100 8.35 -10.21 1.38
N ASP A 101 7.37 -9.68 2.13
CA ASP A 101 7.33 -9.72 3.58
C ASP A 101 6.92 -11.11 4.08
N LYS A 102 7.20 -11.35 5.38
CA LYS A 102 6.71 -12.56 6.03
C LYS A 102 5.18 -12.52 6.07
N GLY A 103 4.54 -13.53 5.50
CA GLY A 103 3.09 -13.66 5.49
C GLY A 103 2.48 -13.70 6.90
N ILE A 104 1.17 -13.50 6.97
CA ILE A 104 0.42 -13.45 8.24
C ILE A 104 0.43 -14.80 8.96
N ASN A 105 0.53 -15.89 8.21
CA ASN A 105 0.74 -17.22 8.78
C ASN A 105 2.18 -17.33 9.31
N PRO A 106 2.41 -17.68 10.59
CA PRO A 106 3.75 -17.88 11.15
C PRO A 106 4.64 -18.86 10.37
N ALA A 107 4.02 -19.81 9.65
CA ALA A 107 4.70 -20.79 8.80
C ALA A 107 5.01 -20.27 7.38
N ALA A 108 4.53 -19.09 6.99
CA ALA A 108 4.88 -18.48 5.71
C ALA A 108 6.31 -17.94 5.76
N ASN A 109 7.06 -18.17 4.68
CA ASN A 109 8.41 -17.63 4.49
C ASN A 109 8.32 -16.24 3.88
N SER A 110 9.18 -15.32 4.33
CA SER A 110 9.49 -14.11 3.55
C SER A 110 10.31 -14.48 2.30
N TYR A 111 10.48 -13.51 1.39
CA TYR A 111 11.38 -13.70 0.24
C TYR A 111 12.81 -14.09 0.68
N VAL A 112 13.32 -13.48 1.75
CA VAL A 112 14.67 -13.78 2.29
C VAL A 112 14.73 -15.19 2.88
N ASP A 113 13.70 -15.61 3.62
CA ASP A 113 13.62 -16.97 4.17
C ASP A 113 13.57 -18.01 3.05
N PHE A 114 12.79 -17.74 2.00
CA PHE A 114 12.66 -18.61 0.84
C PHE A 114 14.00 -18.76 0.10
N LEU A 115 14.73 -17.67 -0.14
CA LEU A 115 16.07 -17.73 -0.74
C LEU A 115 17.05 -18.56 0.11
N CYS A 116 17.01 -18.39 1.43
CA CYS A 116 17.83 -19.18 2.35
C CYS A 116 17.47 -20.67 2.28
N GLN A 117 16.18 -21.00 2.21
CA GLN A 117 15.71 -22.38 2.07
C GLN A 117 16.15 -22.98 0.73
N MET A 118 15.94 -22.28 -0.39
CA MET A 118 16.38 -22.71 -1.71
C MET A 118 17.89 -22.99 -1.76
N HIS A 119 18.70 -22.11 -1.18
CA HIS A 119 20.14 -22.29 -1.13
C HIS A 119 20.54 -23.57 -0.35
N LYS A 120 19.83 -23.89 0.75
CA LYS A 120 20.05 -25.14 1.51
C LYS A 120 19.68 -26.36 0.68
N GLU A 121 18.54 -26.34 0.00
CA GLU A 121 18.08 -27.46 -0.84
C GLU A 121 19.04 -27.74 -2.00
N ILE A 122 19.50 -26.69 -2.71
CA ILE A 122 20.48 -26.82 -3.79
C ILE A 122 21.77 -27.47 -3.27
N ARG A 123 22.27 -27.02 -2.11
CA ARG A 123 23.48 -27.58 -1.50
C ARG A 123 23.31 -29.06 -1.10
N ASN A 124 22.12 -29.46 -0.65
CA ASN A 124 21.83 -30.84 -0.28
C ASN A 124 21.76 -31.77 -1.50
N LEU A 125 21.28 -31.29 -2.65
CA LEU A 125 21.22 -32.07 -3.90
C LEU A 125 22.58 -32.24 -4.59
N MET A 126 23.54 -31.37 -4.27
CA MET A 126 24.89 -31.38 -4.83
C MET A 126 25.90 -32.20 -4.00
N ASN A 127 25.51 -32.66 -2.81
CA ASN A 127 26.30 -33.54 -1.94
C ASN A 127 25.72 -34.95 -1.94
#